data_AF-A0A528YT11-F1
#
_entry.id   AF-A0A528YT11-F1
#
_cell.length_a   1.000
_cell.length_b   1.000
_cell.length_c   1.000
_cell.angle_alpha   90.00
_cell.angle_beta   90.00
_cell.angle_gamma   90.00
#
_symmetry.space_group_name_H-M   'P 1'
#
loop_
_entity.id
_entity.type
_entity.pdbx_description
1 polymer ?
#
loop_
_entity_poly.entity_id
_entity_poly.type
_entity_poly.pdbx_seq_one_letter_code
_entity_poly.pdbx_strand_id
1 'polypeptide(L)'
;HQAVCGRMLGASYAMAYEISRLPISAEERLRRYVHAQYKMTLEVMLDDQKVHEMVIVALERDWGVIDKHVDRIHDLLADVIRDGIEAGEFRKQDPVIASRCFGASTVILCHPQMVAQCLAKTNRAMPDDLIDYAIRALK
;
A
#
# COMPACT_ATOMS: atom_id res chain seq x y z
N HIS A 1 -21.98 -6.16 -3.83
CA HIS A 1 -20.81 -5.37 -4.28
C HIS A 1 -20.10 -4.67 -3.11
N GLN A 2 -20.75 -3.77 -2.37
CA GLN A 2 -20.18 -3.12 -1.16
C GLN A 2 -19.52 -4.09 -0.15
N ALA A 3 -20.14 -5.23 0.13
CA ALA A 3 -19.62 -6.21 1.08
C ALA A 3 -18.29 -6.86 0.64
N VAL A 4 -17.98 -6.90 -0.66
CA VAL A 4 -16.73 -7.48 -1.18
C VAL A 4 -15.58 -6.48 -1.04
N CYS A 5 -15.78 -5.24 -1.48
CA CYS A 5 -14.80 -4.16 -1.34
C CYS A 5 -14.47 -3.90 0.14
N GLY A 6 -15.48 -3.79 1.00
CA GLY A 6 -15.28 -3.60 2.44
C GLY A 6 -14.45 -4.72 3.10
N ARG A 7 -14.68 -5.99 2.72
CA ARG A 7 -13.87 -7.11 3.22
C ARG A 7 -12.43 -7.05 2.72
N MET A 8 -12.21 -6.73 1.45
CA MET A 8 -10.87 -6.61 0.88
C MET A 8 -10.07 -5.48 1.55
N LEU A 9 -10.67 -4.30 1.70
CA LEU A 9 -10.06 -3.17 2.41
C LEU A 9 -9.83 -3.47 3.89
N GLY A 10 -10.72 -4.25 4.52
CA GLY A 10 -10.54 -4.74 5.88
C GLY A 10 -9.35 -5.69 6.02
N ALA A 11 -9.21 -6.66 5.12
CA ALA A 11 -8.09 -7.60 5.10
C ALA A 11 -6.76 -6.89 4.83
N SER A 12 -6.74 -5.95 3.87
CA SER A 12 -5.59 -5.08 3.58
C SER A 12 -5.13 -4.32 4.83
N TYR A 13 -6.07 -3.70 5.55
CA TYR A 13 -5.74 -2.95 6.76
C TYR A 13 -5.22 -3.87 7.88
N ALA A 14 -5.85 -5.01 8.11
CA ALA A 14 -5.41 -5.96 9.13
C ALA A 14 -3.99 -6.47 8.85
N MET A 15 -3.70 -6.83 7.60
CA MET A 15 -2.35 -7.23 7.16
C MET A 15 -1.33 -6.11 7.38
N ALA A 16 -1.65 -4.87 6.98
CA ALA A 16 -0.76 -3.73 7.19
C ALA A 16 -0.48 -3.52 8.68
N TYR A 17 -1.51 -3.60 9.51
CA TYR A 17 -1.42 -3.45 10.96
C TYR A 17 -0.48 -4.49 11.59
N GLU A 18 -0.63 -5.77 11.26
CA GLU A 18 0.27 -6.81 11.74
C GLU A 18 1.73 -6.54 11.34
N ILE A 19 1.97 -6.15 10.08
CA ILE A 19 3.31 -5.84 9.57
C ILE A 19 3.94 -4.65 10.32
N SER A 20 3.15 -3.60 10.60
CA SER A 20 3.63 -2.40 11.30
C SER A 20 4.12 -2.66 12.73
N ARG A 21 3.73 -3.81 13.32
CA ARG A 21 4.07 -4.20 14.69
C ARG A 21 5.12 -5.29 14.78
N LEU A 22 5.66 -5.75 13.65
CA LEU A 22 6.72 -6.77 13.66
C LEU A 22 7.96 -6.24 14.40
N PRO A 23 8.66 -7.08 15.19
CA PRO A 23 9.86 -6.69 15.92
C PRO A 23 11.10 -6.64 15.01
N ILE A 24 11.00 -5.86 13.93
CA ILE A 24 12.03 -5.61 12.91
C ILE A 24 12.13 -4.09 12.66
N SER A 25 13.13 -3.67 11.88
CA SER A 25 13.39 -2.26 11.56
C SER A 25 12.21 -1.59 10.85
N ALA A 26 12.07 -0.29 11.01
CA ALA A 26 11.00 0.48 10.36
C ALA A 26 11.08 0.39 8.82
N GLU A 27 12.30 0.43 8.28
CA GLU A 27 12.57 0.18 6.85
C GLU A 27 11.99 -1.15 6.38
N GLU A 28 12.24 -2.23 7.13
CA GLU A 28 11.80 -3.57 6.74
C GLU A 28 10.28 -3.72 6.87
N ARG A 29 9.66 -3.07 7.87
CA ARG A 29 8.19 -3.03 7.98
C ARG A 29 7.55 -2.35 6.77
N LEU A 30 8.06 -1.19 6.33
CA LEU A 30 7.55 -0.49 5.15
C LEU A 30 7.73 -1.34 3.88
N ARG A 31 8.90 -1.98 3.72
CA ARG A 31 9.19 -2.89 2.61
C ARG A 31 8.19 -4.04 2.55
N ARG A 32 8.01 -4.76 3.66
CA ARG A 32 7.08 -5.89 3.76
C ARG A 32 5.65 -5.47 3.50
N TYR A 33 5.24 -4.30 3.99
CA TYR A 33 3.91 -3.76 3.77
C TYR A 33 3.63 -3.61 2.27
N VAL A 34 4.51 -2.95 1.51
CA VAL A 34 4.28 -2.72 0.07
C VAL A 34 4.29 -4.04 -0.72
N HIS A 35 5.21 -4.96 -0.42
CA HIS A 35 5.21 -6.28 -1.05
C HIS A 35 3.92 -7.06 -0.77
N ALA A 36 3.45 -7.06 0.47
CA ALA A 36 2.25 -7.79 0.86
C ALA A 36 1.00 -7.17 0.21
N GLN A 37 0.92 -5.85 0.17
CA GLN A 37 -0.14 -5.12 -0.54
C GLN A 37 -0.14 -5.42 -2.04
N TYR A 38 1.04 -5.43 -2.67
CA TYR A 38 1.20 -5.78 -4.08
C TYR A 38 0.77 -7.22 -4.37
N LYS A 39 1.22 -8.17 -3.56
CA LYS A 39 0.84 -9.58 -3.69
C LYS A 39 -0.67 -9.76 -3.57
N MET A 40 -1.29 -9.18 -2.54
CA MET A 40 -2.74 -9.24 -2.36
C MET A 40 -3.48 -8.63 -3.56
N THR A 41 -3.00 -7.50 -4.09
CA THR A 41 -3.60 -6.85 -5.26
C THR A 41 -3.46 -7.72 -6.50
N LEU A 42 -2.29 -8.32 -6.73
CA LEU A 42 -2.08 -9.28 -7.82
C LEU A 42 -3.01 -10.48 -7.73
N GLU A 43 -3.15 -11.08 -6.56
CA GLU A 43 -4.03 -12.24 -6.36
C GLU A 43 -5.49 -11.90 -6.72
N VAL A 44 -5.97 -10.71 -6.32
CA VAL A 44 -7.32 -10.24 -6.69
C VAL A 44 -7.45 -9.99 -8.20
N MET A 45 -6.39 -9.53 -8.86
CA MET A 45 -6.40 -9.25 -10.31
C MET A 45 -6.16 -10.48 -11.18
N LEU A 46 -5.56 -11.54 -10.64
CA LEU A 46 -5.35 -12.82 -11.32
C LEU A 46 -6.51 -13.81 -11.11
N ASP A 47 -7.44 -13.50 -10.22
CA ASP A 47 -8.70 -14.23 -10.04
C ASP A 47 -9.65 -14.05 -11.25
N ASP A 48 -10.76 -14.78 -11.32
CA ASP A 48 -11.73 -14.76 -12.43
C ASP A 48 -12.00 -13.34 -12.94
N GLN A 49 -11.99 -13.12 -14.26
CA GLN A 49 -12.19 -11.83 -14.91
C GLN A 49 -13.44 -11.07 -14.40
N LYS A 50 -14.48 -11.79 -13.95
CA LYS A 50 -15.67 -11.20 -13.33
C LYS A 50 -15.38 -10.56 -11.97
N VAL A 51 -14.45 -11.09 -11.19
CA VAL A 51 -13.99 -10.53 -9.91
C VAL A 51 -13.23 -9.23 -10.15
N HIS A 52 -12.38 -9.18 -11.18
CA HIS A 52 -11.67 -7.97 -11.59
C HIS A 52 -12.63 -6.81 -11.89
N GLU A 53 -13.58 -7.03 -12.81
CA GLU A 53 -14.56 -6.01 -13.19
C GLU A 53 -15.43 -5.59 -11.99
N MET A 54 -15.85 -6.55 -11.17
CA MET A 54 -16.62 -6.27 -9.96
C MET A 54 -15.85 -5.39 -8.96
N VAL A 55 -14.55 -5.61 -8.78
CA VAL A 55 -13.70 -4.83 -7.86
C VAL A 55 -13.52 -3.41 -8.36
N ILE A 56 -13.27 -3.22 -9.67
CA ILE A 56 -13.15 -1.88 -10.27
C ILE A 56 -14.44 -1.09 -10.06
N VAL A 57 -15.60 -1.68 -10.39
CA VAL A 57 -16.90 -1.01 -10.24
C VAL A 57 -17.20 -0.66 -8.78
N ALA A 58 -16.78 -1.49 -7.83
CA ALA A 58 -16.96 -1.19 -6.41
C ALA A 58 -16.06 -0.03 -5.95
N LEU A 59 -14.82 0.05 -6.43
CA LEU A 59 -13.92 1.15 -6.14
C LEU A 59 -14.44 2.49 -6.69
N GLU A 60 -15.06 2.50 -7.87
CA GLU A 60 -15.58 3.73 -8.46
C GLU A 60 -16.83 4.29 -7.75
N ARG A 61 -17.56 3.46 -7.01
CA ARG A 61 -18.85 3.84 -6.40
C ARG A 61 -18.73 4.25 -4.93
N ASP A 62 -17.79 3.68 -4.18
CA ASP A 62 -17.71 3.81 -2.72
C ASP A 62 -16.50 4.65 -2.26
N TRP A 63 -16.30 5.82 -2.88
CA TRP A 63 -15.17 6.74 -2.58
C TRP A 63 -14.99 7.06 -1.10
N GLY A 64 -16.08 7.35 -0.37
CA GLY A 64 -15.99 7.66 1.06
C GLY A 64 -15.49 6.50 1.95
N VAL A 65 -15.58 5.25 1.48
CA VAL A 65 -15.00 4.08 2.17
C VAL A 65 -13.51 3.94 1.86
N ILE A 66 -13.13 4.26 0.62
CA ILE A 66 -11.75 4.26 0.16
C ILE A 66 -10.95 5.35 0.86
N ASP A 67 -11.47 6.58 0.94
CA ASP A 67 -10.81 7.69 1.62
C ASP A 67 -10.50 7.33 3.08
N LYS A 68 -11.49 6.79 3.80
CA LYS A 68 -11.31 6.30 5.19
C LYS A 68 -10.32 5.14 5.30
N HIS A 69 -10.16 4.31 4.27
CA HIS A 69 -9.16 3.26 4.27
C HIS A 69 -7.77 3.84 4.04
N VAL A 70 -7.62 4.73 3.06
CA VAL A 70 -6.38 5.43 2.72
C VAL A 70 -5.87 6.24 3.92
N ASP A 71 -6.75 6.98 4.60
CA ASP A 71 -6.39 7.73 5.81
C ASP A 71 -5.84 6.81 6.90
N ARG A 72 -6.54 5.71 7.21
CA ARG A 72 -6.09 4.74 8.22
C ARG A 72 -4.77 4.08 7.88
N ILE A 73 -4.52 3.81 6.59
CA ILE A 73 -3.21 3.29 6.14
C ILE A 73 -2.13 4.36 6.31
N HIS A 74 -2.40 5.62 5.94
CA HIS A 74 -1.43 6.70 6.13
C HIS A 74 -1.08 6.95 7.60
N ASP A 75 -2.06 6.82 8.50
CA ASP A 75 -1.83 6.93 9.95
C ASP A 75 -0.87 5.82 10.42
N LEU A 76 -1.13 4.58 10.02
CA LEU A 76 -0.28 3.44 10.35
C LEU A 76 1.16 3.60 9.82
N LEU A 77 1.29 4.05 8.57
CA LEU A 77 2.60 4.28 7.96
C LEU A 77 3.32 5.47 8.60
N ALA A 78 2.60 6.50 9.04
CA ALA A 78 3.19 7.63 9.77
C ALA A 78 3.76 7.18 11.11
N ASP A 79 3.13 6.22 11.79
CA ASP A 79 3.66 5.64 13.03
C ASP A 79 4.93 4.83 12.77
N VAL A 80 4.97 3.99 11.73
CA VAL A 80 6.21 3.27 11.35
C VAL A 80 7.34 4.24 10.98
N ILE A 81 7.03 5.32 10.26
CA ILE A 81 8.02 6.35 9.92
C ILE A 81 8.52 7.07 11.17
N ARG A 82 7.64 7.33 12.14
CA ARG A 82 8.01 7.95 13.43
C ARG A 82 8.97 7.04 14.21
N ASP A 83 8.66 5.75 14.31
CA ASP A 83 9.55 4.76 14.92
C ASP A 83 10.94 4.79 14.25
N GLY A 84 10.97 4.82 12.92
CA GLY A 84 12.23 4.88 12.16
C GLY A 84 13.01 6.18 12.36
N ILE A 85 12.35 7.31 12.55
CA ILE A 85 13.00 8.58 12.89
C ILE A 85 13.60 8.52 14.30
N GLU A 86 12.87 7.97 15.27
CA GLU A 86 13.32 7.84 16.67
C GLU A 86 14.50 6.86 16.78
N ALA A 87 14.50 5.79 15.98
CA ALA A 87 15.59 4.83 15.88
C ALA A 87 16.79 5.32 15.05
N GLY A 88 16.67 6.47 14.37
CA GLY A 88 17.72 7.02 13.50
C GLY A 88 17.85 6.33 12.13
N GLU A 89 16.87 5.52 11.72
CA GLU A 89 16.81 4.88 10.41
C GLU A 89 16.42 5.87 9.29
N PHE A 90 15.60 6.89 9.62
CA PHE A 90 15.07 7.88 8.69
C PHE A 90 15.44 9.31 9.10
N ARG A 91 15.54 10.23 8.13
CA ARG A 91 15.80 11.65 8.43
C ARG A 91 14.65 12.29 9.19
N LYS A 92 14.98 13.27 10.04
CA LYS A 92 13.98 14.10 10.73
C LYS A 92 13.11 14.85 9.72
N GLN A 93 11.82 14.53 9.72
CA GLN A 93 10.80 15.10 8.83
C GLN A 93 9.41 14.94 9.45
N ASP A 94 8.38 15.54 8.83
CA ASP A 94 6.99 15.32 9.23
C ASP A 94 6.53 13.90 8.81
N PRO A 95 6.23 12.99 9.76
CA PRO A 95 5.84 11.61 9.44
C PRO A 95 4.52 11.51 8.68
N VAL A 96 3.60 12.46 8.86
CA VAL A 96 2.29 12.46 8.19
C VAL A 96 2.44 12.86 6.72
N ILE A 97 3.27 13.86 6.43
CA ILE A 97 3.58 14.23 5.04
C ILE A 97 4.37 13.10 4.38
N ALA A 98 5.36 12.54 5.08
CA ALA A 98 6.17 11.44 4.57
C ALA A 98 5.34 10.19 4.25
N SER A 99 4.37 9.82 5.10
CA SER A 99 3.51 8.66 4.86
C SER A 99 2.63 8.84 3.62
N ARG A 100 2.08 10.04 3.40
CA ARG A 100 1.32 10.37 2.20
C ARG A 100 2.17 10.33 0.94
N CYS A 101 3.39 10.88 1.00
CA CYS A 101 4.33 10.81 -0.12
C CYS A 101 4.74 9.37 -0.45
N PHE A 102 5.00 8.55 0.57
CA PHE A 102 5.32 7.13 0.42
C PHE A 102 4.15 6.33 -0.15
N GLY A 103 2.92 6.58 0.33
CA GLY A 103 1.71 5.97 -0.22
C GLY A 103 1.50 6.35 -1.68
N ALA A 104 1.66 7.63 -2.03
CA ALA A 104 1.53 8.11 -3.39
C ALA A 104 2.59 7.52 -4.34
N SER A 105 3.84 7.38 -3.89
CA SER A 105 4.92 6.82 -4.71
C SER A 105 4.73 5.32 -5.00
N THR A 106 4.02 4.60 -4.12
CA THR A 106 3.81 3.15 -4.23
C THR A 106 2.43 2.77 -4.76
N VAL A 107 1.58 3.75 -5.13
CA VAL A 107 0.18 3.53 -5.53
C VAL A 107 -0.01 2.57 -6.71
N ILE A 108 0.95 2.55 -7.65
CA ILE A 108 0.94 1.67 -8.82
C ILE A 108 0.99 0.18 -8.44
N LEU A 109 1.47 -0.13 -7.22
CA LEU A 109 1.57 -1.49 -6.69
C LEU A 109 0.36 -1.87 -5.82
N CYS A 110 -0.49 -0.93 -5.40
CA CYS A 110 -1.62 -1.22 -4.52
C CYS A 110 -3.00 -1.01 -5.18
N HIS A 111 -3.07 -0.21 -6.24
CA HIS A 111 -4.33 0.07 -6.92
C HIS A 111 -4.66 -1.03 -7.95
N PRO A 112 -5.80 -1.74 -7.82
CA PRO A 112 -6.14 -2.87 -8.69
C PRO A 112 -6.07 -2.58 -10.19
N GLN A 113 -6.66 -1.46 -10.62
CA GLN A 113 -6.59 -1.03 -12.03
C GLN A 113 -5.16 -0.73 -12.50
N MET A 114 -4.31 -0.16 -11.64
CA MET A 114 -2.92 0.16 -12.01
C MET A 114 -2.10 -1.11 -12.17
N VAL A 115 -2.21 -2.03 -11.22
CA VAL A 115 -1.55 -3.34 -11.28
C VAL A 115 -1.96 -4.10 -12.54
N ALA A 116 -3.26 -4.21 -12.83
CA ALA A 116 -3.75 -4.87 -14.03
C ALA A 116 -3.22 -4.21 -15.32
N GLN A 117 -3.20 -2.88 -15.38
CA GLN A 117 -2.70 -2.14 -16.53
C GLN A 117 -1.17 -2.16 -16.69
N CYS A 118 -0.42 -2.49 -15.64
CA CYS A 118 1.04 -2.48 -15.64
C CYS A 118 1.67 -3.87 -15.75
N LEU A 119 0.94 -4.94 -15.41
CA LEU A 119 1.47 -6.31 -15.32
C LEU A 119 2.22 -6.79 -16.57
N ALA A 120 1.72 -6.44 -17.77
CA ALA A 120 2.31 -6.86 -19.04
C ALA A 120 3.28 -5.84 -19.66
N LYS A 121 3.56 -4.72 -18.98
CA LYS A 121 4.34 -3.61 -19.54
C LYS A 121 5.77 -3.63 -19.03
N THR A 122 6.73 -3.63 -19.95
CA THR A 122 8.18 -3.64 -19.65
C THR A 122 8.76 -2.25 -19.37
N ASN A 123 7.99 -1.18 -19.60
CA ASN A 123 8.40 0.21 -19.37
C ASN A 123 7.86 0.80 -18.05
N ARG A 124 7.58 -0.06 -17.07
CA ARG A 124 7.11 0.30 -15.73
C ARG A 124 8.15 -0.12 -14.71
N ALA A 125 8.22 0.61 -13.60
CA ALA A 125 9.13 0.27 -12.52
C ALA A 125 8.80 -1.13 -11.98
N MET A 126 9.82 -1.93 -11.71
CA MET A 126 9.62 -3.18 -10.99
C MET A 126 9.25 -2.88 -9.54
N PRO A 127 8.49 -3.77 -8.87
CA PRO A 127 8.07 -3.56 -7.49
C PRO A 127 9.25 -3.24 -6.56
N ASP A 128 10.32 -4.05 -6.62
CA ASP A 128 11.49 -3.92 -5.76
C ASP A 128 12.22 -2.60 -5.96
N ASP A 129 12.40 -2.18 -7.23
CA ASP A 129 13.04 -0.90 -7.56
C ASP A 129 12.25 0.29 -7.02
N LEU A 130 10.92 0.24 -7.15
CA LEU A 130 10.05 1.32 -6.68
C LEU A 130 9.98 1.37 -5.15
N ILE A 131 9.95 0.22 -4.48
CA ILE A 131 9.99 0.11 -3.02
C ILE A 131 11.31 0.67 -2.50
N ASP A 132 12.43 0.28 -3.10
CA ASP A 132 13.75 0.80 -2.76
C ASP A 132 13.84 2.31 -2.95
N TYR A 133 13.33 2.82 -4.08
CA TYR A 133 13.29 4.24 -4.36
C TYR A 133 12.48 5.01 -3.31
N ALA A 134 11.28 4.51 -2.98
CA ALA A 134 10.39 5.14 -2.01
C ALA A 134 10.97 5.15 -0.59
N ILE A 135 11.58 4.03 -0.15
CA ILE A 135 12.24 3.94 1.16
C ILE A 135 13.45 4.86 1.24
N ARG A 136 14.28 4.93 0.18
CA ARG A 136 15.46 5.80 0.16
C ARG A 136 15.09 7.29 0.26
N ALA A 137 13.92 7.69 -0.22
CA ALA A 137 13.45 9.08 -0.08
C ALA A 137 13.13 9.48 1.38
N LEU A 138 12.98 8.50 2.28
CA LEU A 138 12.78 8.72 3.71
C LEU A 138 14.12 8.85 4.48
N LYS A 139 15.24 8.51 3.87
CA LYS A 139 16.57 8.58 4.48
C LYS A 139 17.21 9.96 4.31
#